data_AF-Q3J0P1-F1
#
_entry.id   AF-Q3J0P1-F1
#
_cell.length_a   1.000
_cell.length_b   1.000
_cell.length_c   1.000
_cell.angle_alpha   90.00
_cell.angle_beta   90.00
_cell.angle_gamma   90.00
#
_symmetry.space_group_name_H-M   'P 1'
#
loop_
_entity.id
_entity.type
_entity.pdbx_description
1 polymer ?
#
loop_
_entity_poly.entity_id
_entity_poly.type
_entity_poly.pdbx_seq_one_letter_code
_entity_poly.pdbx_strand_id
1 'polypeptide(L)'
;MAIPKRPQDTLPPLDAEGLRQVSMAFQGSTASAYELWLRFAHEVSHFAADRICETVKTQQQMMHCHSLSELAHLRAQWVQRAMDQYAEEAGRMAGIWREALERTVRIRTD
;
A
#
# COMPACT_ATOMS: atom_id res chain seq x y z
N MET A 1 -28.76 -10.15 -33.93
CA MET A 1 -28.17 -9.86 -32.60
C MET A 1 -27.98 -8.36 -32.50
N ALA A 2 -28.74 -7.69 -31.62
CA ALA A 2 -28.57 -6.26 -31.38
C ALA A 2 -27.50 -6.06 -30.31
N ILE A 3 -26.46 -5.30 -30.64
CA ILE A 3 -25.44 -4.86 -29.68
C ILE A 3 -26.15 -3.95 -28.66
N PRO A 4 -26.10 -4.22 -27.34
CA PRO A 4 -26.71 -3.33 -26.37
C PRO A 4 -26.01 -1.98 -26.44
N LYS A 5 -26.79 -0.91 -26.62
CA LYS A 5 -26.29 0.46 -26.58
C LYS A 5 -25.62 0.69 -25.22
N ARG A 6 -24.45 1.32 -25.23
CA ARG A 6 -23.72 1.82 -24.05
C ARG A 6 -24.74 2.36 -23.03
N PRO A 7 -24.61 2.06 -21.72
CA PRO A 7 -25.42 2.70 -20.70
C PRO A 7 -25.37 4.21 -20.94
N GLN A 8 -26.51 4.81 -21.23
CA GLN A 8 -26.60 6.26 -21.16
C GLN A 8 -26.55 6.59 -19.67
N ASP A 9 -25.33 6.72 -19.15
CA ASP A 9 -25.11 7.39 -17.88
C ASP A 9 -25.66 8.80 -18.11
N THR A 10 -26.86 9.07 -17.58
CA THR A 10 -27.39 10.42 -17.48
C THR A 10 -26.37 11.20 -16.66
N LEU A 11 -25.50 11.94 -17.34
CA LEU A 11 -24.67 12.95 -16.72
C LEU A 11 -25.59 13.81 -15.86
N PRO A 12 -25.21 14.13 -14.60
CA PRO A 12 -26.00 15.01 -13.78
C PRO A 12 -26.27 16.31 -14.57
N PRO A 13 -27.49 16.87 -14.47
CA PRO A 13 -27.84 18.09 -15.19
C PRO A 13 -26.78 19.17 -14.94
N LEU A 14 -26.41 19.91 -15.98
CA LEU A 14 -25.47 21.04 -15.89
C LEU A 14 -26.17 22.26 -15.27
N ASP A 15 -26.74 22.07 -14.08
CA ASP A 15 -27.29 23.09 -13.22
C ASP A 15 -26.41 23.26 -11.96
N ALA A 16 -26.74 24.24 -11.12
CA ALA A 16 -25.94 24.54 -9.92
C ALA A 16 -25.87 23.36 -8.95
N GLU A 17 -26.90 22.50 -8.91
CA GLU A 17 -26.98 21.37 -8.00
C GLU A 17 -26.17 20.16 -8.51
N GLY A 18 -26.22 19.88 -9.81
CA GLY A 18 -25.39 18.87 -10.46
C GLY A 18 -23.91 19.21 -10.42
N LEU A 19 -23.54 20.48 -10.61
CA LEU A 19 -22.16 20.95 -10.44
C LEU A 19 -21.68 20.81 -8.99
N ARG A 20 -22.55 21.10 -8.02
CA ARG A 20 -22.26 20.91 -6.59
C ARG A 20 -22.05 19.44 -6.25
N GLN A 21 -22.91 18.54 -6.76
CA GLN A 21 -22.77 17.09 -6.59
C GLN A 21 -21.47 16.56 -7.17
N VAL A 22 -21.11 16.94 -8.40
CA VAL A 22 -19.85 16.54 -9.05
C VAL A 22 -18.65 17.07 -8.26
N SER A 23 -18.70 18.32 -7.79
CA SER A 23 -17.65 18.91 -6.96
C SER A 23 -17.46 18.15 -5.65
N MET A 24 -18.55 17.81 -4.95
CA MET A 24 -18.49 17.03 -3.70
C MET A 24 -17.97 15.61 -3.92
N ALA A 25 -18.39 14.93 -5.01
CA ALA A 25 -17.88 13.60 -5.36
C ALA A 25 -16.39 13.63 -5.72
N PHE A 26 -15.94 14.66 -6.43
CA PHE A 26 -14.53 14.86 -6.75
C PHE A 26 -13.71 15.15 -5.48
N GLN A 27 -14.21 15.98 -4.57
CA GLN A 27 -13.55 16.28 -3.29
C GLN A 27 -13.50 15.06 -2.36
N GLY A 28 -14.57 14.28 -2.24
CA GLY A 28 -14.60 13.06 -1.43
C GLY A 28 -13.66 11.96 -1.97
N SER A 29 -13.61 11.78 -3.29
CA SER A 29 -12.72 10.79 -3.92
C SER A 29 -11.24 11.18 -3.78
N THR A 30 -10.90 12.47 -3.93
CA THR A 30 -9.53 12.96 -3.74
C THR A 30 -9.05 12.85 -2.29
N ALA A 31 -9.90 13.14 -1.30
CA ALA A 31 -9.56 12.96 0.10
C ALA A 31 -9.26 11.48 0.46
N SER A 32 -10.14 10.55 0.03
CA SER A 32 -9.95 9.12 0.29
C SER A 32 -8.71 8.54 -0.41
N ALA A 33 -8.41 8.98 -1.63
CA ALA A 33 -7.19 8.60 -2.34
C ALA A 33 -5.94 9.12 -1.64
N TYR A 34 -5.98 10.34 -1.10
CA TYR A 34 -4.87 10.94 -0.37
C TYR A 34 -4.60 10.22 0.96
N GLU A 35 -5.65 9.89 1.73
CA GLU A 35 -5.52 9.09 2.95
C GLU A 35 -4.90 7.71 2.70
N LEU A 36 -5.33 7.03 1.62
CA LEU A 36 -4.73 5.76 1.20
C LEU A 36 -3.25 5.92 0.89
N TRP A 37 -2.90 6.96 0.14
CA TRP A 37 -1.52 7.25 -0.24
C TRP A 37 -0.65 7.52 0.99
N LEU A 38 -1.15 8.29 1.97
CA LEU A 38 -0.44 8.54 3.23
C LEU A 38 -0.23 7.25 4.03
N ARG A 39 -1.25 6.39 4.14
CA ARG A 39 -1.10 5.09 4.83
C ARG A 39 -0.07 4.20 4.16
N PHE A 40 -0.09 4.15 2.82
CA PHE A 40 0.89 3.39 2.05
C PHE A 40 2.31 3.94 2.23
N ALA A 41 2.48 5.25 2.11
CA ALA A 41 3.77 5.91 2.27
C ALA A 41 4.34 5.73 3.69
N HIS A 42 3.48 5.81 4.70
CA HIS A 42 3.85 5.53 6.08
C HIS A 42 4.38 4.10 6.25
N GLU A 43 3.63 3.12 5.75
CA GLU A 43 4.00 1.70 5.87
C GLU A 43 5.35 1.40 5.20
N VAL A 44 5.53 1.86 3.95
CA VAL A 44 6.78 1.68 3.20
C VAL A 44 7.96 2.37 3.91
N SER A 45 7.74 3.56 4.46
CA SER A 45 8.79 4.31 5.17
C SER A 45 9.19 3.62 6.47
N HIS A 46 8.21 3.09 7.22
CA HIS A 46 8.47 2.33 8.45
C HIS A 46 9.25 1.05 8.14
N PHE A 47 8.80 0.29 7.15
CA PHE A 47 9.49 -0.93 6.71
C PHE A 47 10.94 -0.65 6.27
N ALA A 48 11.15 0.42 5.49
CA ALA A 48 12.49 0.80 5.06
C ALA A 48 13.40 1.14 6.24
N ALA A 49 12.89 1.89 7.22
CA ALA A 49 13.64 2.24 8.43
C ALA A 49 14.06 0.98 9.22
N ASP A 50 13.13 0.06 9.44
CA ASP A 50 13.39 -1.20 10.15
C ASP A 50 14.44 -2.05 9.42
N ARG A 51 14.33 -2.18 8.09
CA ARG A 51 15.28 -2.92 7.27
C ARG A 51 16.69 -2.33 7.30
N ILE A 52 16.81 -1.01 7.29
CA ILE A 52 18.10 -0.32 7.42
C ILE A 52 18.70 -0.61 8.80
N CYS A 53 17.91 -0.47 9.86
CA CYS A 53 18.35 -0.73 11.23
C CYS A 53 18.86 -2.18 11.39
N GLU A 54 18.11 -3.16 10.92
CA GLU A 54 18.51 -4.57 10.95
C GLU A 54 19.76 -4.86 10.13
N THR A 55 19.93 -4.17 8.99
CA THR A 55 21.12 -4.30 8.15
C THR A 55 22.36 -3.76 8.87
N VAL A 56 22.26 -2.58 9.50
CA VAL A 56 23.36 -2.00 10.29
C VAL A 56 23.73 -2.89 11.47
N LYS A 57 22.74 -3.40 12.23
CA LYS A 57 23.00 -4.35 13.33
C LYS A 57 23.74 -5.59 12.85
N THR A 58 23.33 -6.14 11.70
CA THR A 58 23.96 -7.34 11.13
C THR A 58 25.38 -7.04 10.69
N GLN A 59 25.62 -5.91 10.03
CA GLN A 59 26.98 -5.49 9.64
C GLN A 59 27.87 -5.30 10.87
N GLN A 60 27.35 -4.71 11.95
CA GLN A 60 28.05 -4.60 13.21
C GLN A 60 28.43 -5.97 13.77
N GLN A 61 27.49 -6.92 13.78
CA GLN A 61 27.75 -8.29 14.20
C GLN A 61 28.79 -9.00 13.32
N MET A 62 28.78 -8.76 12.01
CA MET A 62 29.77 -9.31 11.08
C MET A 62 31.21 -8.86 11.39
N MET A 63 31.40 -7.63 11.90
CA MET A 63 32.72 -7.14 12.32
C MET A 63 33.29 -7.87 13.54
N HIS A 64 32.44 -8.58 14.29
CA HIS A 64 32.84 -9.37 15.45
C HIS A 64 33.03 -10.86 15.14
N CYS A 65 32.79 -11.31 13.90
CA CYS A 65 33.01 -12.70 13.52
C CYS A 65 34.51 -13.01 13.43
N HIS A 66 34.92 -14.16 13.98
CA HIS A 66 36.31 -14.62 13.95
C HIS A 66 36.56 -15.70 12.89
N SER A 67 35.50 -16.19 12.23
CA SER A 67 35.60 -17.17 11.15
C SER A 67 34.63 -16.91 9.99
N LEU A 68 34.98 -17.43 8.82
CA LEU A 68 34.11 -17.40 7.64
C LEU A 68 32.81 -18.21 7.87
N SER A 69 32.86 -19.25 8.70
CA SER A 69 31.69 -20.06 9.04
C SER A 69 30.68 -19.25 9.85
N GLU A 70 31.13 -18.49 10.84
CA GLU A 70 30.27 -17.59 11.64
C GLU A 70 29.63 -16.51 10.75
N LEU A 71 30.42 -15.91 9.87
CA LEU A 71 29.94 -14.90 8.94
C LEU A 71 28.90 -15.46 7.96
N ALA A 72 29.13 -16.66 7.42
CA ALA A 72 28.18 -17.35 6.54
C ALA A 72 26.86 -17.66 7.26
N HIS A 73 26.95 -18.13 8.51
CA HIS A 73 25.77 -18.42 9.32
C HIS A 73 24.97 -17.15 9.63
N LEU A 74 25.63 -16.08 10.06
CA LEU A 74 25.00 -14.79 10.34
C LEU A 74 24.32 -14.20 9.09
N ARG A 75 25.01 -14.27 7.94
CA ARG A 75 24.46 -13.80 6.67
C ARG A 75 23.24 -14.62 6.23
N ALA A 76 23.27 -15.95 6.39
CA ALA A 76 22.14 -16.80 6.08
C ALA A 76 20.91 -16.45 6.94
N GLN A 77 21.11 -16.22 8.25
CA GLN A 77 20.02 -15.77 9.12
C GLN A 77 19.46 -14.40 8.71
N TRP A 78 20.33 -13.47 8.31
CA TRP A 78 19.89 -12.16 7.83
C TRP A 78 19.06 -12.26 6.55
N VAL A 79 19.47 -13.09 5.59
CA VAL A 79 18.69 -13.33 4.36
C VAL A 79 17.33 -13.93 4.70
N GLN A 80 17.29 -14.94 5.56
CA GLN A 80 16.03 -15.57 5.98
C GLN A 80 15.10 -14.54 6.62
N ARG A 81 15.59 -13.77 7.60
CA ARG A 81 14.82 -12.70 8.23
C ARG A 81 14.33 -11.65 7.23
N ALA A 82 15.16 -11.28 6.26
CA ALA A 82 14.75 -10.33 5.23
C ALA A 82 13.58 -10.88 4.40
N MET A 83 13.65 -12.16 3.97
CA MET A 83 12.56 -12.79 3.22
C MET A 83 11.25 -12.83 4.03
N ASP A 84 11.33 -13.22 5.31
CA ASP A 84 10.17 -13.28 6.19
C ASP A 84 9.53 -11.89 6.34
N GLN A 85 10.34 -10.86 6.57
CA GLN A 85 9.89 -9.48 6.70
C GLN A 85 9.26 -8.93 5.41
N TYR A 86 9.82 -9.23 4.24
CA TYR A 86 9.23 -8.82 2.95
C TYR A 86 7.89 -9.52 2.69
N ALA A 87 7.77 -10.80 3.04
CA ALA A 87 6.52 -11.54 2.89
C ALA A 87 5.42 -10.96 3.79
N GLU A 88 5.76 -10.64 5.03
CA GLU A 88 4.86 -10.00 5.99
C GLU A 88 4.41 -8.61 5.52
N GLU A 89 5.36 -7.80 5.03
CA GLU A 89 5.10 -6.46 4.50
C GLU A 89 4.19 -6.50 3.26
N ALA A 90 4.43 -7.44 2.34
CA ALA A 90 3.56 -7.65 1.20
C ALA A 90 2.11 -7.97 1.64
N GLY A 91 1.96 -8.77 2.71
CA GLY A 91 0.66 -9.05 3.31
C GLY A 91 -0.03 -7.81 3.88
N ARG A 92 0.71 -6.95 4.60
CA ARG A 92 0.20 -5.68 5.13
C ARG A 92 -0.24 -4.73 4.02
N MET A 93 0.59 -4.56 2.99
CA MET A 93 0.25 -3.75 1.81
C MET A 93 -1.00 -4.28 1.10
N ALA A 94 -1.13 -5.60 0.91
CA ALA A 94 -2.33 -6.20 0.35
C ALA A 94 -3.57 -5.94 1.22
N GLY A 95 -3.41 -5.87 2.54
CA GLY A 95 -4.45 -5.45 3.48
C GLY A 95 -4.92 -4.03 3.24
N ILE A 96 -3.98 -3.07 3.13
CA ILE A 96 -4.26 -1.67 2.85
C ILE A 96 -5.05 -1.51 1.54
N TRP A 97 -4.66 -2.24 0.49
CA TRP A 97 -5.35 -2.21 -0.80
C TRP A 97 -6.76 -2.83 -0.75
N ARG A 98 -6.93 -3.94 -0.06
CA ARG A 98 -8.23 -4.59 0.09
C ARG A 98 -9.22 -3.68 0.84
N GLU A 99 -8.78 -3.06 1.93
CA GLU A 99 -9.60 -2.08 2.67
C GLU A 99 -10.01 -0.90 1.79
N ALA A 100 -9.09 -0.40 0.95
CA ALA A 100 -9.40 0.68 0.03
C ALA A 100 -10.50 0.28 -0.97
N LEU A 101 -10.37 -0.91 -1.55
CA LEU A 101 -11.33 -1.45 -2.51
C LEU A 101 -12.71 -1.63 -1.87
N GLU A 102 -12.78 -2.21 -0.68
CA GLU A 102 -14.03 -2.40 0.08
C GLU A 102 -14.72 -1.05 0.36
N ARG A 103 -13.97 -0.03 0.77
CA ARG A 103 -14.50 1.32 0.98
C ARG A 103 -15.05 1.93 -0.30
N THR A 104 -14.36 1.78 -1.43
CA THR A 104 -14.84 2.27 -2.73
C THR A 104 -16.10 1.54 -3.19
N VAL A 105 -16.20 0.23 -2.98
CA VAL A 105 -17.38 -0.56 -3.34
C VAL A 105 -18.60 -0.16 -2.50
N ARG A 106 -18.41 0.06 -1.20
CA ARG A 106 -19.48 0.48 -0.28
C ARG A 106 -20.09 1.82 -0.67
N ILE A 107 -19.25 2.81 -1.00
CA ILE A 107 -19.69 4.13 -1.50
C ILE A 107 -20.54 4.02 -2.79
N ARG A 108 -20.37 2.96 -3.60
CA ARG A 108 -21.17 2.75 -4.82
C ARG A 108 -22.51 2.05 -4.56
N THR A 109 -22.65 1.35 -3.43
CA THR A 109 -23.85 0.56 -3.12
C THR A 109 -24.84 1.27 -2.21
N ASP A 110 -24.41 2.34 -1.54
CA ASP A 110 -25.23 3.31 -0.81
C ASP A 110 -25.63 4.49 -1.71
#